data_AF-A0A1Q8ZAP2-F1
#
_entry.id   AF-A0A1Q8ZAP2-F1
#
_cell.length_a   1.000
_cell.length_b   1.000
_cell.length_c   1.000
_cell.angle_alpha   90.00
_cell.angle_beta   90.00
_cell.angle_gamma   90.00
#
_symmetry.space_group_name_H-M   'P 1'
#
loop_
_entity.id
_entity.type
_entity.pdbx_description
1 polymer ?
#
loop_
_entity_poly.entity_id
_entity_poly.type
_entity_poly.pdbx_seq_one_letter_code
_entity_poly.pdbx_strand_id
1 'polypeptide(L)'
;MRRQKRLRKVGASYLLAGGTVLAAAGLLINPQEFFNNDRVVKDVCQEIIQPKATLSREELLRLLSIPERSNKTRVRQIVRDPYCNLPSIEVREGITADREAYPLSFDNQIRVVLLYEGNEYAGYSFAFQP
;
A
#
# COMPACT_ATOMS: atom_id res chain seq x y z
N MET A 1 -64.07 12.64 -30.17
CA MET A 1 -63.23 13.84 -30.43
C MET A 1 -61.77 13.52 -30.10
N ARG A 2 -60.90 13.39 -31.10
CA ARG A 2 -59.45 13.14 -30.95
C ARG A 2 -58.69 14.47 -31.04
N ARG A 3 -57.98 14.89 -29.99
CA ARG A 3 -57.03 16.02 -30.02
C ARG A 3 -55.65 15.51 -30.42
N GLN A 4 -55.25 15.73 -31.68
CA GLN A 4 -53.87 15.55 -32.15
C GLN A 4 -52.98 16.66 -31.57
N LYS A 5 -52.02 16.32 -30.71
CA LYS A 5 -50.92 17.22 -30.35
C LYS A 5 -49.87 17.15 -31.45
N ARG A 6 -49.69 18.25 -32.20
CA ARG A 6 -48.61 18.43 -33.17
C ARG A 6 -47.27 18.46 -32.42
N LEU A 7 -46.40 17.48 -32.69
CA LEU A 7 -45.00 17.50 -32.28
C LEU A 7 -44.24 18.50 -33.17
N ARG A 8 -43.77 19.58 -32.56
CA ARG A 8 -42.85 20.56 -33.17
C ARG A 8 -41.52 19.85 -33.49
N LYS A 9 -41.15 19.81 -34.77
CA LYS A 9 -39.77 19.52 -35.21
C LYS A 9 -38.88 20.68 -34.75
N VAL A 10 -38.06 20.45 -33.72
CA VAL A 10 -36.94 21.33 -33.38
C VAL A 10 -35.69 20.75 -34.03
N GLY A 11 -34.98 21.57 -34.80
CA GLY A 11 -33.93 21.17 -35.74
C GLY A 11 -32.79 20.38 -35.11
N ALA A 12 -32.50 19.23 -35.70
CA ALA A 12 -31.44 18.29 -35.32
C ALA A 12 -30.01 18.76 -35.70
N SER A 13 -29.84 20.00 -36.17
CA SER A 13 -28.58 20.46 -36.77
C SER A 13 -27.51 20.94 -35.78
N TYR A 14 -27.87 21.22 -34.53
CA TYR A 14 -26.92 21.71 -33.51
C TYR A 14 -26.45 20.64 -32.51
N LEU A 15 -27.06 19.45 -32.51
CA LEU A 15 -26.74 18.39 -31.55
C LEU A 15 -25.54 17.52 -31.96
N LEU A 16 -25.13 17.55 -33.23
CA LEU A 16 -24.05 16.68 -33.73
C LEU A 16 -22.64 17.31 -33.63
N ALA A 17 -22.53 18.64 -33.54
CA ALA A 17 -21.25 19.33 -33.48
C ALA A 17 -20.73 19.55 -32.03
N GLY A 18 -21.60 19.50 -31.02
CA GLY A 18 -21.21 19.66 -29.61
C GLY A 18 -20.70 18.39 -28.93
N GLY A 19 -21.08 17.20 -29.43
CA GLY A 19 -20.74 15.93 -28.80
C GLY A 19 -19.28 15.49 -28.95
N THR A 20 -18.61 15.90 -30.03
CA THR A 20 -17.25 15.47 -30.35
C THR A 20 -16.18 16.11 -29.45
N VAL A 21 -16.38 17.38 -29.06
CA VAL A 21 -15.44 18.10 -28.18
C VAL A 21 -15.45 17.52 -26.75
N LEU A 22 -16.61 17.13 -26.23
CA LEU A 22 -16.73 16.50 -24.92
C LEU A 22 -16.12 15.09 -24.89
N ALA A 23 -16.26 14.31 -25.97
CA ALA A 23 -15.67 12.98 -26.07
C ALA A 23 -14.12 13.02 -26.09
N ALA A 24 -13.52 14.00 -26.79
CA ALA A 24 -12.07 14.17 -26.82
C ALA A 24 -11.49 14.60 -25.47
N ALA A 25 -12.20 15.48 -24.73
CA ALA A 25 -11.79 15.87 -23.38
C ALA A 25 -11.85 14.71 -22.38
N GLY A 26 -12.83 13.80 -22.53
CA GLY A 26 -12.95 12.61 -21.68
C GLY A 26 -11.79 11.62 -21.82
N LEU A 27 -11.15 11.52 -23.00
CA LEU A 27 -10.00 10.65 -23.23
C LEU A 27 -8.71 11.11 -22.52
N LEU A 28 -8.65 12.36 -22.07
CA LEU A 28 -7.54 12.90 -21.29
C LEU A 28 -7.67 12.60 -19.78
N ILE A 29 -8.85 12.15 -19.35
CA ILE A 29 -9.09 11.76 -17.97
C ILE A 29 -8.71 10.29 -17.86
N ASN A 30 -7.63 9.98 -17.15
CA ASN A 30 -7.31 8.60 -16.80
C ASN A 30 -8.15 8.19 -15.58
N PRO A 31 -9.24 7.40 -15.73
CA PRO A 31 -10.09 7.03 -14.60
C PRO A 31 -9.35 6.14 -13.58
N GLN A 32 -8.26 5.47 -13.98
CA GLN A 32 -7.48 4.63 -13.07
C GLN A 32 -6.84 5.44 -11.93
N GLU A 33 -6.46 6.69 -12.17
CA GLU A 33 -5.90 7.56 -11.11
C GLU A 33 -6.94 7.91 -10.04
N PHE A 34 -8.23 7.96 -10.39
CA PHE A 34 -9.31 8.28 -9.44
C PHE A 34 -9.75 7.08 -8.58
N PHE A 35 -9.46 5.85 -9.02
CA PHE A 35 -9.79 4.62 -8.29
C PHE A 35 -8.58 3.98 -7.58
N ASN A 36 -7.39 4.57 -7.70
CA ASN A 36 -6.24 4.23 -6.86
C ASN A 36 -6.52 4.73 -5.44
N ASN A 37 -7.34 3.98 -4.73
CA ASN A 37 -7.44 4.03 -3.29
C ASN A 37 -6.13 3.43 -2.78
N ASP A 38 -5.06 4.24 -2.74
CA ASP A 38 -3.87 3.97 -1.94
C ASP A 38 -4.38 3.78 -0.51
N ARG A 39 -4.73 2.55 -0.17
CA ARG A 39 -5.02 2.15 1.19
C ARG A 39 -3.70 2.35 1.89
N VAL A 40 -3.50 3.53 2.48
CA VAL A 40 -2.40 3.80 3.37
C VAL A 40 -2.61 2.85 4.54
N VAL A 41 -2.01 1.66 4.43
CA VAL A 41 -1.97 0.69 5.51
C VAL A 41 -1.10 1.34 6.56
N LYS A 42 -1.75 1.94 7.56
CA LYS A 42 -1.04 2.62 8.63
C LYS A 42 -0.17 1.59 9.36
N ASP A 43 1.03 2.00 9.73
CA ASP A 43 1.97 1.21 10.55
C ASP A 43 1.54 1.18 12.01
N VAL A 44 0.27 0.86 12.23
CA VAL A 44 -0.33 0.64 13.54
C VAL A 44 -0.21 -0.85 13.85
N CYS A 45 0.29 -1.16 15.05
CA CYS A 45 0.40 -2.53 15.52
C CYS A 45 -0.97 -3.20 15.56
N GLN A 46 -1.10 -4.34 14.88
CA GLN A 46 -2.26 -5.22 14.99
C GLN A 46 -2.18 -6.06 16.28
N GLU A 47 -0.97 -6.50 16.62
CA GLU A 47 -0.70 -7.33 17.80
C GLU A 47 0.69 -7.02 18.37
N ILE A 48 0.77 -6.75 19.67
CA ILE A 48 2.04 -6.57 20.38
C ILE A 48 2.59 -7.95 20.77
N ILE A 49 3.81 -8.26 20.32
CA ILE A 49 4.47 -9.55 20.57
C ILE A 49 5.41 -9.43 21.78
N GLN A 50 6.35 -8.49 21.73
CA GLN A 50 7.30 -8.26 22.82
C GLN A 50 7.43 -6.74 23.08
N PRO A 51 6.76 -6.18 24.11
CA PRO A 51 6.69 -4.74 24.34
C PRO A 51 8.04 -4.03 24.54
N LYS A 52 9.08 -4.79 24.93
CA LYS A 52 10.44 -4.28 25.17
C LYS A 52 11.42 -4.62 24.04
N ALA A 53 10.95 -5.25 22.95
CA ALA A 53 11.81 -5.54 21.82
C ALA A 53 12.25 -4.24 21.15
N THR A 54 13.55 -4.12 20.97
CA THR A 54 14.19 -3.01 20.24
C THR A 54 15.34 -3.60 19.43
N LEU A 55 15.69 -2.93 18.33
CA LEU A 55 16.79 -3.32 17.46
C LEU A 55 18.01 -2.44 17.73
N SER A 56 19.13 -3.05 18.13
CA SER A 56 20.38 -2.31 18.33
C SER A 56 21.01 -1.88 17.00
N ARG A 57 22.01 -0.98 17.07
CA ARG A 57 22.79 -0.59 15.89
C ARG A 57 23.54 -1.79 15.29
N GLU A 58 24.12 -2.63 16.14
CA GLU A 58 24.87 -3.82 15.74
C GLU A 58 23.96 -4.90 15.16
N GLU A 59 22.75 -5.06 15.69
CA GLU A 59 21.73 -5.96 15.12
C GLU A 59 21.22 -5.43 13.78
N LEU A 60 20.96 -4.13 13.66
CA LEU A 60 20.59 -3.49 12.40
C LEU A 60 21.66 -3.70 11.33
N LEU A 61 22.93 -3.38 11.61
CA LEU A 61 24.01 -3.55 10.63
C LEU A 61 24.15 -5.01 10.16
N ARG A 62 23.95 -5.98 11.06
CA ARG A 62 23.95 -7.40 10.70
C ARG A 62 22.72 -7.79 9.88
N LEU A 63 21.54 -7.30 10.23
CA LEU A 63 20.31 -7.48 9.45
C LEU A 63 20.49 -6.95 8.02
N LEU A 64 21.09 -5.77 7.85
CA LEU A 64 21.32 -5.15 6.53
C LEU A 64 22.25 -5.98 5.61
N SER A 65 22.99 -6.94 6.17
CA SER A 65 23.82 -7.89 5.41
C SER A 65 23.11 -9.16 4.99
N ILE A 66 21.88 -9.39 5.47
CA ILE A 66 21.09 -10.56 5.08
C ILE A 66 20.53 -10.33 3.67
N PRO A 67 20.80 -11.23 2.70
CA PRO A 67 20.19 -11.12 1.39
C PRO A 67 18.71 -11.45 1.45
N GLU A 68 17.91 -10.79 0.61
CA GLU A 68 16.52 -11.18 0.34
C GLU A 68 16.42 -12.67 -0.02
N ARG A 69 15.22 -13.24 0.16
CA ARG A 69 14.91 -14.68 0.04
C ARG A 69 15.59 -15.57 1.08
N SER A 70 16.35 -15.00 2.02
CA SER A 70 16.86 -15.75 3.17
C SER A 70 15.72 -16.29 4.03
N ASN A 71 15.94 -17.43 4.70
CA ASN A 71 14.94 -17.98 5.61
C ASN A 71 14.66 -17.04 6.80
N LYS A 72 13.39 -16.87 7.17
CA LYS A 72 12.95 -16.07 8.33
C LYS A 72 13.68 -16.43 9.62
N THR A 73 13.97 -17.71 9.85
CA THR A 73 14.71 -18.18 11.04
C THR A 73 16.10 -17.56 11.12
N ARG A 74 16.78 -17.37 9.98
CA ARG A 74 18.10 -16.71 9.94
C ARG A 74 18.01 -15.24 10.35
N VAL A 75 16.94 -14.56 9.93
CA VAL A 75 16.68 -13.18 10.36
C VAL A 75 16.40 -13.13 11.87
N ARG A 76 15.57 -14.06 12.38
CA ARG A 76 15.22 -14.18 13.80
C ARG A 76 16.42 -14.45 14.72
N GLN A 77 17.49 -15.08 14.22
CA GLN A 77 18.73 -15.24 14.98
C GLN A 77 19.44 -13.90 15.25
N ILE A 78 19.19 -12.88 14.43
CA ILE A 78 19.79 -11.55 14.57
C ILE A 78 18.88 -10.62 15.37
N VAL A 79 17.61 -10.51 14.95
CA VAL A 79 16.68 -9.49 15.48
C VAL A 79 15.77 -9.99 16.60
N ARG A 80 15.75 -11.31 16.87
CA ARG A 80 14.85 -11.97 17.83
C ARG A 80 13.38 -11.68 17.54
N ASP A 81 12.53 -11.67 18.56
CA ASP A 81 11.09 -11.39 18.45
C ASP A 81 10.81 -9.91 18.17
N PRO A 82 9.73 -9.59 17.42
CA PRO A 82 9.43 -8.22 17.07
C PRO A 82 8.76 -7.50 18.23
N TYR A 83 8.69 -6.16 18.14
CA TYR A 83 7.82 -5.42 19.04
C TYR A 83 6.36 -5.75 18.76
N CYS A 84 5.96 -5.71 17.49
CA CYS A 84 4.60 -6.00 17.08
C CYS A 84 4.51 -6.52 15.65
N ASN A 85 3.40 -7.18 15.36
CA ASN A 85 2.98 -7.46 13.98
C ASN A 85 2.16 -6.28 13.45
N LEU A 86 2.43 -5.89 12.22
CA LEU A 86 1.63 -4.93 11.46
C LEU A 86 0.64 -5.69 10.56
N PRO A 87 -0.44 -5.05 10.09
CA PRO A 87 -1.32 -5.66 9.10
C PRO A 87 -0.53 -6.10 7.87
N SER A 88 -0.71 -7.36 7.45
CA SER A 88 -0.11 -7.88 6.22
C SER A 88 -0.59 -7.07 5.02
N ILE A 89 0.27 -6.96 4.01
CA ILE A 89 -0.01 -6.19 2.78
C ILE A 89 0.16 -7.06 1.56
N GLU A 90 -0.56 -6.72 0.49
CA GLU A 90 -0.31 -7.29 -0.81
C GLU A 90 0.83 -6.53 -1.48
N VAL A 91 1.96 -7.20 -1.72
CA VAL A 91 3.16 -6.57 -2.34
C VAL A 91 3.13 -6.67 -3.86
N ARG A 92 2.34 -7.61 -4.39
CA ARG A 92 2.00 -7.82 -5.81
C ARG A 92 0.78 -8.74 -5.87
N GLU A 93 0.10 -8.78 -7.01
CA GLU A 93 -1.14 -9.55 -7.18
C GLU A 93 -1.03 -10.99 -6.64
N GLY A 94 -1.88 -11.31 -5.68
CA GLY A 94 -1.98 -12.62 -5.03
C GLY A 94 -0.85 -12.96 -4.04
N ILE A 95 0.06 -12.02 -3.76
CA ILE A 95 1.21 -12.24 -2.87
C ILE A 95 1.13 -11.31 -1.68
N THR A 96 0.83 -11.92 -0.53
CA THR A 96 0.77 -11.25 0.76
C THR A 96 2.12 -11.33 1.46
N ALA A 97 2.54 -10.21 2.03
CA ALA A 97 3.70 -10.12 2.90
C ALA A 97 3.27 -9.83 4.34
N ASP A 98 3.79 -10.63 5.27
CA ASP A 98 3.69 -10.38 6.69
C ASP A 98 4.69 -9.32 7.10
N ARG A 99 4.31 -8.52 8.10
CA ARG A 99 5.06 -7.33 8.49
C ARG A 99 5.32 -7.29 9.98
N GLU A 100 6.58 -7.07 10.34
CA GLU A 100 7.03 -7.05 11.72
C GLU A 100 7.77 -5.74 12.01
N ALA A 101 7.41 -5.06 13.09
CA ALA A 101 8.02 -3.79 13.46
C ALA A 101 9.02 -3.94 14.61
N TYR A 102 10.16 -3.27 14.46
CA TYR A 102 11.26 -3.23 15.42
C TYR A 102 11.69 -1.78 15.66
N PRO A 103 11.29 -1.16 16.79
CA PRO A 103 11.79 0.15 17.18
C PRO A 103 13.31 0.14 17.31
N LEU A 104 13.97 1.19 16.85
CA LEU A 104 15.42 1.31 17.04
C LEU A 104 15.71 1.68 18.50
N SER A 105 16.69 1.01 19.10
CA SER A 105 17.05 1.27 20.50
C SER A 105 17.69 2.65 20.71
N PHE A 106 18.19 3.27 19.63
CA PHE A 106 18.92 4.54 19.63
C PHE A 106 18.13 5.69 18.98
N ASP A 107 16.94 5.42 18.44
CA ASP A 107 16.04 6.42 17.88
C ASP A 107 14.59 5.91 18.00
N ASN A 108 13.84 6.45 18.96
CA ASN A 108 12.48 6.00 19.23
C ASN A 108 11.45 6.51 18.21
N GLN A 109 11.83 7.44 17.32
CA GLN A 109 10.97 7.93 16.24
C GLN A 109 11.04 7.03 15.02
N ILE A 110 12.06 6.17 14.91
CA ILE A 110 12.26 5.29 13.76
C ILE A 110 12.03 3.83 14.16
N ARG A 111 11.30 3.11 13.31
CA ARG A 111 11.18 1.64 13.39
C ARG A 111 11.63 1.02 12.08
N VAL A 112 12.24 -0.15 12.17
CA VAL A 112 12.47 -1.02 11.02
C VAL A 112 11.27 -1.93 10.86
N VAL A 113 10.71 -1.97 9.67
CA VAL A 113 9.64 -2.90 9.30
C VAL A 113 10.25 -3.98 8.42
N LEU A 114 10.19 -5.24 8.88
CA LEU A 114 10.61 -6.39 8.08
C LEU A 114 9.42 -6.97 7.34
N LEU A 115 9.63 -7.34 6.08
CA LEU A 115 8.65 -7.99 5.24
C LEU A 115 9.01 -9.46 5.05
N TYR A 116 8.01 -10.34 5.13
CA TYR A 116 8.16 -11.76 4.86
C TYR A 116 7.11 -12.28 3.90
N GLU A 117 7.55 -12.97 2.85
CA GLU A 117 6.67 -13.76 1.97
C GLU A 117 6.69 -15.21 2.48
N GLY A 118 5.70 -15.58 3.30
CA GLY A 118 5.69 -16.87 4.00
C GLY A 118 6.89 -17.01 4.96
N ASN A 119 7.82 -17.92 4.64
CA ASN A 119 9.02 -18.17 5.47
C ASN A 119 10.30 -17.51 4.89
N GLU A 120 10.16 -16.66 3.88
CA GLU A 120 11.27 -15.96 3.23
C GLU A 120 11.29 -14.48 3.60
N TYR A 121 12.49 -13.98 3.87
CA TYR A 121 12.75 -12.56 4.06
C TYR A 121 12.61 -11.81 2.73
N ALA A 122 11.66 -10.89 2.65
CA ALA A 122 11.38 -10.12 1.44
C ALA A 122 12.02 -8.72 1.44
N GLY A 123 12.58 -8.28 2.56
CA GLY A 123 13.27 -6.99 2.67
C GLY A 123 12.85 -6.20 3.91
N TYR A 124 13.19 -4.91 3.91
CA TYR A 124 12.90 -4.01 5.02
C TYR A 124 12.56 -2.60 4.54
N SER A 125 11.88 -1.85 5.39
CA SER A 125 11.69 -0.40 5.24
C SER A 125 11.88 0.30 6.59
N PHE A 126 12.07 1.62 6.55
CA PHE A 126 12.02 2.47 7.74
C PHE A 126 10.67 3.16 7.83
N ALA A 127 10.04 3.07 9.00
CA ALA A 127 8.81 3.77 9.32
C ALA A 127 9.12 4.87 10.34
N PHE A 128 8.67 6.09 10.03
CA PHE A 128 8.82 7.26 10.88
C PHE A 128 7.54 7.48 11.66
N GLN A 129 7.66 7.50 12.98
CA GLN A 129 6.56 7.88 13.85
C GLN A 129 6.47 9.41 13.89
N PRO A 130 5.24 9.97 13.78
CA PRO A 130 5.01 11.39 13.95
C PRO A 130 5.29 11.87 15.38
#